data_AF-A0A352IU31-F1
#
_entry.id   AF-A0A352IU31-F1
#
_cell.length_a   1.000
_cell.length_b   1.000
_cell.length_c   1.000
_cell.angle_alpha   90.00
_cell.angle_beta   90.00
_cell.angle_gamma   90.00
#
_symmetry.space_group_name_H-M   'P 1'
#
loop_
_entity.id
_entity.type
_entity.pdbx_description
1 polymer ?
#
loop_
_entity_poly.entity_id
_entity_poly.type
_entity_poly.pdbx_seq_one_letter_code
_entity_poly.pdbx_strand_id
1 'polypeptide(L)'
;SQLLALIFAMFISILLGMGMPTTAAYAVAASVVAPGLVQLGIEPLTAHFFVFYFAVVSAITPPVALASYAAAGISGANAMETSVASFRIGIAAFIVPFMFFYNGALLMEAGWFEIARALVTATFGVYMLSGGVLGWFASISASWITRLLLIAAALLMIEGGLWTDLTGIALAVLAFVIQKQRKTRLATAGAL
;
A
#
# COMPACT_ATOMS: atom_id res chain seq x y z
N SER A 1 5.64 -18.24 12.23
CA SER A 1 4.95 -16.94 12.30
C SER A 1 4.42 -16.60 10.93
N GLN A 2 3.11 -16.38 10.77
CA GLN A 2 2.49 -16.08 9.47
C GLN A 2 2.99 -14.77 8.87
N LEU A 3 3.22 -13.73 9.68
CA LEU A 3 3.76 -12.45 9.22
C LEU A 3 5.11 -12.61 8.52
N LEU A 4 6.02 -13.40 9.09
CA LEU A 4 7.33 -13.63 8.49
C LEU A 4 7.20 -14.37 7.15
N ALA A 5 6.28 -15.34 7.07
CA ALA A 5 5.99 -16.05 5.82
C ALA A 5 5.43 -15.11 4.74
N LEU A 6 4.54 -14.17 5.11
CA LEU A 6 4.00 -13.15 4.19
C LEU A 6 5.10 -12.21 3.68
N ILE A 7 6.04 -11.81 4.53
CA ILE A 7 7.19 -10.99 4.13
C ILE A 7 8.05 -11.75 3.10
N PHE A 8 8.37 -13.02 3.36
CA PHE A 8 9.10 -13.83 2.38
C PHE A 8 8.30 -14.05 1.09
N ALA A 9 7.00 -14.34 1.20
CA ALA A 9 6.12 -14.52 0.06
C ALA A 9 6.03 -13.25 -0.79
N MET A 10 6.01 -12.07 -0.18
CA MET A 10 6.07 -10.78 -0.88
C MET A 10 7.35 -10.69 -1.72
N PHE A 11 8.52 -10.90 -1.11
CA PHE A 11 9.79 -10.82 -1.83
C PHE A 11 9.90 -11.85 -2.95
N ILE A 12 9.52 -13.10 -2.68
CA ILE A 12 9.55 -14.17 -3.69
C ILE A 12 8.58 -13.87 -4.83
N SER A 13 7.36 -13.42 -4.54
CA SER A 13 6.36 -13.10 -5.57
C SER A 13 6.77 -11.91 -6.43
N ILE A 14 7.41 -10.90 -5.84
CA ILE A 14 8.00 -9.78 -6.60
C ILE A 14 9.12 -10.29 -7.50
N LEU A 15 10.06 -11.06 -6.95
CA LEU A 15 11.21 -11.58 -7.69
C LEU A 15 10.77 -12.48 -8.85
N LEU A 16 9.80 -13.37 -8.60
CA LEU A 16 9.21 -14.21 -9.63
C LEU A 16 8.43 -13.40 -10.66
N GLY A 17 7.79 -12.30 -10.28
CA GLY A 17 7.03 -11.47 -11.22
C GLY A 17 7.90 -10.64 -12.17
N MET A 18 9.15 -10.39 -11.82
CA MET A 18 10.04 -9.51 -12.57
C MET A 18 10.35 -10.07 -13.96
N GLY A 19 9.89 -9.36 -15.00
CA GLY A 19 10.23 -9.63 -16.40
C GLY A 19 9.26 -10.55 -17.14
N MET A 20 8.15 -10.94 -16.51
CA MET A 20 7.10 -11.74 -17.13
C MET A 20 5.77 -10.97 -17.26
N PRO A 21 4.91 -11.32 -18.23
CA PRO A 21 3.51 -10.89 -18.22
C PRO A 21 2.79 -11.35 -16.94
N THR A 22 1.85 -10.56 -16.44
CA THR A 22 1.15 -10.80 -15.16
C THR A 22 0.56 -12.19 -15.02
N THR A 23 -0.02 -12.75 -16.08
CA THR A 23 -0.59 -14.10 -16.08
C THR A 23 0.47 -15.19 -15.83
N ALA A 24 1.62 -15.10 -16.50
CA ALA A 24 2.73 -16.03 -16.30
C ALA A 24 3.36 -15.86 -14.91
N ALA A 25 3.57 -14.62 -14.47
CA ALA A 25 4.09 -14.29 -13.14
C ALA A 25 3.22 -14.90 -12.02
N TYR A 26 1.91 -14.72 -12.11
CA TYR A 26 0.98 -15.32 -11.16
C TYR A 26 1.00 -16.85 -11.20
N ALA A 27 0.98 -17.48 -12.38
CA ALA A 27 1.00 -18.94 -12.47
C ALA A 27 2.24 -19.57 -11.80
N VAL A 28 3.40 -18.93 -11.93
CA VAL A 28 4.64 -19.36 -11.27
C VAL A 28 4.58 -19.09 -9.76
N ALA A 29 4.19 -17.88 -9.33
CA ALA A 29 4.09 -17.56 -7.91
C ALA A 29 3.02 -18.42 -7.19
N ALA A 30 1.90 -18.71 -7.84
CA ALA A 30 0.82 -19.55 -7.31
C ALA A 30 1.20 -21.03 -7.22
N SER A 31 2.11 -21.53 -8.06
CA SER A 31 2.59 -22.92 -7.95
C SER A 31 3.70 -23.08 -6.90
N VAL A 32 4.47 -22.03 -6.63
CA VAL A 32 5.62 -22.08 -5.71
C VAL A 32 5.29 -21.56 -4.30
N VAL A 33 4.63 -20.40 -4.20
CA VAL A 33 4.48 -19.64 -2.94
C VAL A 33 3.13 -19.90 -2.27
N ALA A 34 2.04 -19.86 -3.04
CA ALA A 34 0.69 -20.01 -2.48
C ALA A 34 0.49 -21.32 -1.68
N PRO A 35 0.98 -22.50 -2.12
CA PRO A 35 0.81 -23.75 -1.36
C PRO A 35 1.51 -23.71 -0.01
N GLY A 36 2.64 -23.00 0.09
CA GLY A 36 3.36 -22.81 1.35
C GLY A 36 2.58 -21.92 2.32
N LEU A 37 1.95 -20.85 1.83
CA LEU A 37 1.08 -20.01 2.66
C LEU A 37 -0.16 -20.77 3.14
N VAL A 38 -0.77 -21.58 2.28
CA VAL A 38 -1.94 -22.40 2.63
C VAL A 38 -1.59 -23.45 3.69
N GLN A 39 -0.43 -24.10 3.59
CA GLN A 39 0.05 -25.05 4.61
C GLN A 39 0.29 -24.39 5.98
N LEU A 40 0.57 -23.08 6.01
CA LEU A 40 0.69 -22.29 7.23
C LEU A 40 -0.67 -21.82 7.79
N GLY A 41 -1.78 -22.33 7.24
CA GLY A 41 -3.14 -22.05 7.68
C GLY A 41 -3.72 -20.74 7.15
N ILE A 42 -3.11 -20.14 6.12
CA ILE A 42 -3.66 -18.95 5.46
C ILE A 42 -4.72 -19.43 4.46
N GLU A 43 -5.87 -18.75 4.45
CA GLU A 43 -6.98 -19.09 3.57
C GLU A 43 -6.57 -19.06 2.09
N PRO A 44 -7.00 -20.04 1.26
CA PRO A 44 -6.57 -20.12 -0.13
C PRO A 44 -6.82 -18.85 -0.93
N LEU A 45 -7.99 -18.22 -0.80
CA LEU A 45 -8.31 -16.99 -1.52
C LEU A 45 -7.29 -15.89 -1.17
N THR A 46 -7.08 -15.65 0.12
CA THR A 46 -6.10 -14.69 0.64
C THR A 46 -4.69 -15.00 0.14
N ALA A 47 -4.24 -16.26 0.23
CA ALA A 47 -2.91 -16.66 -0.22
C ALA A 47 -2.70 -16.42 -1.72
N HIS A 48 -3.65 -16.81 -2.56
CA HIS A 48 -3.59 -16.63 -4.00
C HIS A 48 -3.67 -15.15 -4.39
N PHE A 49 -4.53 -14.37 -3.76
CA PHE A 49 -4.65 -12.94 -4.04
C PHE A 49 -3.42 -12.16 -3.58
N PHE A 50 -2.82 -12.55 -2.46
CA PHE A 50 -1.56 -11.99 -1.96
C PHE A 50 -0.42 -12.15 -2.97
N VAL A 51 -0.20 -13.37 -3.47
CA VAL A 51 0.87 -13.62 -4.47
C VAL A 51 0.56 -12.98 -5.82
N PHE A 52 -0.72 -12.97 -6.24
CA PHE A 52 -1.17 -12.29 -7.45
C PHE A 52 -0.89 -10.79 -7.39
N TYR A 53 -1.26 -10.14 -6.29
CA TYR A 53 -1.08 -8.70 -6.13
C TYR A 53 0.40 -8.31 -6.17
N PHE A 54 1.27 -9.03 -5.45
CA PHE A 54 2.71 -8.74 -5.50
C PHE A 54 3.36 -9.07 -6.84
N ALA A 55 2.87 -10.09 -7.55
CA ALA A 55 3.28 -10.34 -8.94
C ALA A 55 2.93 -9.15 -9.84
N VAL A 56 1.76 -8.52 -9.69
CA VAL A 56 1.37 -7.31 -10.43
C VAL A 56 2.25 -6.11 -10.04
N VAL A 57 2.43 -5.87 -8.75
CA VAL A 57 3.20 -4.73 -8.24
C VAL A 57 4.69 -4.82 -8.62
N SER A 58 5.20 -6.02 -8.90
CA SER A 58 6.57 -6.20 -9.43
C SER A 58 6.83 -5.39 -10.71
N ALA A 59 5.80 -5.12 -11.51
CA ALA A 59 5.90 -4.36 -12.76
C ALA A 59 6.31 -2.88 -12.59
N ILE A 60 6.20 -2.34 -11.37
CA ILE A 60 6.67 -0.99 -11.01
C ILE A 60 7.86 -1.02 -10.04
N THR A 61 8.39 -2.20 -9.71
CA THR A 61 9.44 -2.37 -8.71
C THR A 61 10.81 -2.53 -9.40
N PRO A 62 11.80 -1.65 -9.15
CA PRO A 62 13.16 -1.84 -9.62
C PRO A 62 13.75 -3.16 -9.11
N PRO A 63 14.64 -3.86 -9.85
CA PRO A 63 15.38 -3.41 -11.04
C PRO A 63 14.77 -3.75 -12.42
N VAL A 64 13.63 -4.43 -12.52
CA VAL A 64 13.08 -4.84 -13.84
C VAL A 64 11.87 -4.00 -14.27
N ALA A 65 11.00 -3.58 -13.34
CA ALA A 65 9.94 -2.58 -13.50
C ALA A 65 9.40 -2.38 -14.94
N LEU A 66 8.95 -3.47 -15.59
CA LEU A 66 8.74 -3.51 -17.04
C LEU A 66 7.75 -2.45 -17.54
N ALA A 67 6.70 -2.17 -16.76
CA ALA A 67 5.73 -1.12 -17.08
C ALA A 67 6.35 0.29 -17.00
N SER A 68 7.22 0.52 -16.01
CA SER A 68 7.93 1.79 -15.86
C SER A 68 8.96 2.01 -16.97
N TYR A 69 9.62 0.95 -17.43
CA TYR A 69 10.55 1.01 -18.56
C TYR A 69 9.85 1.29 -19.89
N ALA A 70 8.68 0.67 -20.13
CA ALA A 70 7.86 0.99 -21.28
C ALA A 70 7.39 2.46 -21.26
N ALA A 71 6.94 2.95 -20.10
CA ALA A 71 6.52 4.35 -19.93
C ALA A 71 7.69 5.33 -20.14
N ALA A 72 8.89 5.00 -19.68
CA ALA A 72 10.11 5.78 -19.91
C ALA A 72 10.46 5.85 -21.41
N GLY A 73 10.33 4.73 -22.14
CA GLY A 73 10.56 4.70 -23.59
C GLY A 73 9.58 5.56 -24.40
N ILE A 74 8.32 5.67 -23.95
CA ILE A 74 7.31 6.53 -24.59
C ILE A 74 7.56 8.02 -24.27
N SER A 75 7.94 8.34 -23.03
CA SER A 75 8.14 9.72 -22.56
C SER A 75 9.53 10.30 -22.88
N GLY A 76 10.50 9.46 -23.24
CA GLY A 76 11.89 9.85 -23.43
C GLY A 76 12.67 10.06 -22.11
N ALA A 77 12.11 9.66 -20.98
CA ALA A 77 12.74 9.77 -19.66
C ALA A 77 13.75 8.62 -19.41
N ASN A 78 14.61 8.78 -18.39
CA ASN A 78 15.47 7.68 -17.96
C ASN A 78 14.64 6.56 -17.33
N ALA A 79 14.87 5.33 -17.78
CA ALA A 79 14.13 4.15 -17.34
C ALA A 79 14.26 3.88 -15.84
N MET A 80 15.47 3.98 -15.28
CA MET A 80 15.70 3.73 -13.86
C MET A 80 15.09 4.83 -12.99
N GLU A 81 15.24 6.10 -13.37
CA GLU A 81 14.63 7.22 -12.64
C GLU A 81 13.11 7.13 -12.63
N THR A 82 12.51 6.77 -13.77
CA THR A 82 11.06 6.55 -13.88
C THR A 82 10.60 5.43 -12.96
N SER A 83 11.34 4.32 -12.89
CA SER A 83 11.02 3.20 -12.00
C SER A 83 11.19 3.53 -10.52
N VAL A 84 12.19 4.33 -10.15
CA VAL A 84 12.35 4.79 -8.75
C VAL A 84 11.22 5.74 -8.38
N ALA A 85 10.82 6.63 -9.29
CA ALA A 85 9.69 7.52 -9.07
C ALA A 85 8.37 6.77 -8.95
N SER A 86 8.09 5.82 -9.84
CA SER A 86 6.89 4.99 -9.80
C SER A 86 6.84 4.13 -8.53
N PHE A 87 7.96 3.53 -8.14
CA PHE A 87 8.06 2.78 -6.89
C PHE A 87 7.79 3.67 -5.67
N ARG A 88 8.41 4.86 -5.60
CA ARG A 88 8.21 5.81 -4.49
C ARG A 88 6.75 6.24 -4.34
N ILE A 89 6.04 6.46 -5.44
CA ILE A 89 4.61 6.77 -5.44
C ILE A 89 3.78 5.53 -5.08
N GLY A 90 4.21 4.36 -5.55
CA GLY A 90 3.55 3.07 -5.36
C GLY A 90 3.77 2.41 -4.00
N ILE A 91 4.63 2.93 -3.11
CA ILE A 91 4.89 2.33 -1.78
C ILE A 91 3.60 2.05 -1.01
N ALA A 92 2.61 2.95 -1.09
CA ALA A 92 1.34 2.76 -0.41
C ALA A 92 0.57 1.51 -0.90
N ALA A 93 0.79 1.05 -2.13
CA ALA A 93 0.17 -0.16 -2.66
C ALA A 93 0.73 -1.45 -2.00
N PHE A 94 1.96 -1.42 -1.47
CA PHE A 94 2.58 -2.61 -0.86
C PHE A 94 1.90 -3.05 0.43
N ILE A 95 1.14 -2.16 1.07
CA ILE A 95 0.40 -2.51 2.28
C ILE A 95 -0.86 -3.31 1.98
N VAL A 96 -1.43 -3.13 0.78
CA VAL A 96 -2.77 -3.63 0.41
C VAL A 96 -2.89 -5.16 0.57
N PRO A 97 -1.90 -5.99 0.17
CA PRO A 97 -1.96 -7.42 0.42
C PRO A 97 -2.02 -7.81 1.91
N PHE A 98 -1.37 -7.04 2.78
CA PHE A 98 -1.48 -7.26 4.22
C PHE A 98 -2.87 -6.89 4.74
N MET A 99 -3.53 -5.90 4.14
CA MET A 99 -4.92 -5.56 4.48
C MET A 99 -5.86 -6.73 4.18
N PHE A 100 -5.70 -7.42 3.04
CA PHE A 100 -6.50 -8.60 2.72
C PHE A 100 -6.29 -9.74 3.73
N PHE A 101 -5.05 -9.90 4.21
CA PHE A 101 -4.74 -10.91 5.21
C PHE A 101 -5.37 -10.63 6.57
N TYR A 102 -5.40 -9.37 7.02
CA TYR A 102 -5.98 -9.00 8.31
C TYR A 102 -7.50 -8.79 8.25
N ASN A 103 -8.05 -8.48 7.07
CA ASN A 103 -9.45 -8.13 6.91
C ASN A 103 -10.06 -8.76 5.65
N GLY A 104 -10.64 -9.96 5.82
CA GLY A 104 -11.34 -10.69 4.76
C GLY A 104 -12.57 -9.98 4.19
N ALA A 105 -13.11 -8.94 4.86
CA ALA A 105 -14.19 -8.13 4.30
C ALA A 105 -13.77 -7.41 3.01
N LEU A 106 -12.47 -7.11 2.85
CA LEU A 106 -11.93 -6.56 1.59
C LEU A 106 -11.93 -7.58 0.44
N LEU A 107 -12.02 -8.86 0.76
CA LEU A 107 -12.18 -9.97 -0.19
C LEU A 107 -13.65 -10.37 -0.38
N MET A 108 -14.59 -9.55 0.13
CA MET A 108 -16.03 -9.81 0.13
C MET A 108 -16.48 -11.01 0.98
N GLU A 109 -15.64 -11.44 1.94
CA GLU A 109 -15.95 -12.54 2.87
C GLU A 109 -16.56 -12.01 4.19
N ALA A 110 -17.57 -11.14 4.08
CA ALA A 110 -18.22 -10.53 5.24
C ALA A 110 -19.64 -10.03 4.91
N GLY A 111 -20.36 -9.51 5.91
CA GLY A 111 -21.64 -8.86 5.67
C GLY A 111 -21.49 -7.57 4.86
N TRP A 112 -22.49 -7.20 4.04
CA TRP A 112 -22.45 -5.99 3.18
C TRP A 112 -22.05 -4.71 3.92
N PHE A 113 -22.49 -4.55 5.18
CA PHE A 113 -22.14 -3.40 6.00
C PHE A 113 -20.66 -3.40 6.41
N GLU A 114 -20.09 -4.56 6.74
CA GLU A 114 -18.67 -4.70 7.09
C GLU A 114 -17.78 -4.50 5.88
N ILE A 115 -18.17 -5.03 4.72
CA ILE A 115 -17.49 -4.79 3.43
C ILE A 115 -17.46 -3.29 3.13
N ALA A 116 -18.62 -2.62 3.22
CA ALA A 116 -18.70 -1.18 2.96
C ALA A 116 -17.82 -0.37 3.94
N ARG A 117 -17.85 -0.71 5.23
CA ARG A 117 -16.99 -0.07 6.24
C ARG A 117 -15.52 -0.29 5.93
N ALA A 118 -15.10 -1.54 5.72
CA ALA A 118 -13.72 -1.90 5.43
C ALA A 118 -13.21 -1.20 4.16
N LEU A 119 -14.03 -1.12 3.11
CA LEU A 119 -13.68 -0.41 1.88
C LEU A 119 -13.41 1.08 2.14
N VAL A 120 -14.27 1.73 2.92
CA VAL A 120 -14.12 3.16 3.26
C VAL A 120 -12.87 3.37 4.10
N THR A 121 -12.69 2.62 5.19
CA THR A 121 -11.55 2.79 6.09
C THR A 121 -10.23 2.42 5.42
N ALA A 122 -10.22 1.37 4.59
CA ALA A 122 -9.07 0.99 3.78
C ALA A 122 -8.67 2.11 2.80
N THR A 123 -9.64 2.70 2.10
CA THR A 123 -9.39 3.78 1.14
C THR A 123 -8.79 5.00 1.85
N PHE A 124 -9.36 5.40 2.99
CA PHE A 124 -8.80 6.49 3.79
C PHE A 124 -7.41 6.13 4.35
N GLY A 125 -7.21 4.91 4.83
CA GLY A 125 -5.92 4.43 5.33
C GLY A 125 -4.83 4.51 4.26
N VAL A 126 -5.09 4.01 3.06
CA VAL A 126 -4.15 4.08 1.92
C VAL A 126 -3.87 5.54 1.52
N TYR A 127 -4.90 6.40 1.53
CA TYR A 127 -4.72 7.83 1.25
C TYR A 127 -3.82 8.52 2.30
N MET A 128 -4.06 8.26 3.59
CA MET A 128 -3.21 8.77 4.69
C MET A 128 -1.77 8.24 4.57
N LEU A 129 -1.60 6.94 4.29
CA LEU A 129 -0.29 6.31 4.11
C LEU A 129 0.48 6.98 2.95
N SER A 130 -0.18 7.19 1.81
CA SER A 130 0.41 7.86 0.66
C SER A 130 0.89 9.28 1.02
N GLY A 131 0.05 10.07 1.71
CA GLY A 131 0.44 11.42 2.17
C GLY A 131 1.61 11.41 3.16
N GLY A 132 1.65 10.44 4.07
CA GLY A 132 2.75 10.26 5.03
C GLY A 132 4.06 9.85 4.37
N VAL A 133 4.03 8.87 3.46
CA VAL A 133 5.21 8.36 2.75
C VAL A 133 5.76 9.41 1.78
N LEU A 134 4.90 10.03 0.96
CA LEU A 134 5.32 11.05 0.01
C LEU A 134 5.74 12.36 0.68
N GLY A 135 5.27 12.60 1.91
CA GLY A 135 5.57 13.82 2.66
C GLY A 135 4.82 15.03 2.13
N TRP A 136 3.64 14.82 1.52
CA TRP A 136 2.77 15.87 1.00
C TRP A 136 1.35 15.62 1.45
N PHE A 137 0.75 16.58 2.15
CA PHE A 137 -0.60 16.43 2.69
C PHE A 137 -1.29 17.80 2.80
N ALA A 138 -2.57 17.88 2.42
CA ALA A 138 -3.37 19.11 2.45
C ALA A 138 -2.73 20.33 1.74
N SER A 139 -2.17 20.07 0.54
CA SER A 139 -1.58 21.08 -0.37
C SER A 139 -0.25 21.73 0.07
N ILE A 140 0.37 21.25 1.15
CA ILE A 140 1.71 21.68 1.55
C ILE A 140 2.58 20.46 1.91
N SER A 141 3.90 20.64 1.96
CA SER A 141 4.81 19.61 2.48
C SER A 141 4.39 19.21 3.89
N ALA A 142 4.41 17.93 4.24
CA ALA A 142 4.07 17.42 5.56
C ALA A 142 5.30 17.47 6.49
N SER A 143 5.12 17.98 7.71
CA SER A 143 6.17 17.93 8.73
C SER A 143 6.47 16.48 9.13
N TRP A 144 7.64 16.19 9.68
CA TRP A 144 7.97 14.83 10.14
C TRP A 144 6.93 14.28 11.13
N ILE A 145 6.44 15.12 12.04
CA ILE A 145 5.39 14.76 13.00
C ILE A 145 4.09 14.41 12.26
N THR A 146 3.65 15.25 11.32
CA THR A 146 2.45 14.98 10.51
C THR A 146 2.59 13.67 9.73
N ARG A 147 3.77 13.38 9.17
CA ARG A 147 4.02 12.13 8.42
C ARG A 147 3.89 10.91 9.32
N LEU A 148 4.49 10.93 10.51
CA LEU A 148 4.39 9.83 11.47
C LEU A 148 2.94 9.61 11.92
N LEU A 149 2.19 10.69 12.18
CA LEU A 149 0.77 10.59 12.54
C LEU A 149 -0.08 9.99 11.42
N LEU A 150 0.17 10.38 10.16
CA LEU A 150 -0.53 9.83 8.99
C LEU A 150 -0.23 8.34 8.79
N ILE A 151 1.04 7.93 8.95
CA ILE A 151 1.43 6.52 8.85
C ILE A 151 0.80 5.70 9.98
N ALA A 152 0.83 6.21 11.22
CA ALA A 152 0.20 5.54 12.36
C ALA A 152 -1.32 5.42 12.19
N ALA A 153 -1.98 6.49 11.72
CA ALA A 153 -3.41 6.48 11.41
C ALA A 153 -3.75 5.42 10.36
N ALA A 154 -2.95 5.34 9.28
CA ALA A 154 -3.14 4.36 8.23
C ALA A 154 -3.01 2.92 8.75
N LEU A 155 -1.96 2.61 9.52
CA LEU A 155 -1.74 1.27 10.08
C LEU A 155 -2.87 0.82 11.02
N LEU A 156 -3.46 1.74 11.78
CA LEU A 156 -4.60 1.42 12.65
C LEU A 156 -5.90 1.19 11.87
N MET A 157 -6.11 1.90 10.76
CA MET A 157 -7.27 1.69 9.89
C MET A 157 -7.17 0.41 9.05
N ILE A 158 -5.99 -0.19 8.93
CA ILE A 158 -5.75 -1.39 8.11
C ILE A 158 -6.35 -2.65 8.74
N GLU A 159 -6.37 -2.74 10.07
CA GLU A 159 -6.94 -3.88 10.80
C GLU A 159 -8.48 -3.97 10.64
N GLY A 160 -9.16 -2.85 10.39
CA GLY A 160 -10.61 -2.81 10.12
C GLY A 160 -11.52 -3.06 11.35
N GLY A 161 -10.95 -2.98 12.55
CA GLY A 161 -11.68 -3.02 13.81
C GLY A 161 -12.32 -1.66 14.14
N LEU A 162 -13.49 -1.66 14.77
CA LEU A 162 -14.19 -0.40 15.13
C LEU A 162 -13.32 0.54 15.99
N TRP A 163 -12.61 -0.01 16.98
CA TRP A 163 -11.76 0.77 17.87
C TRP A 163 -10.46 1.22 17.20
N THR A 164 -9.88 0.37 16.35
CA THR A 164 -8.66 0.70 15.60
C THR A 164 -8.96 1.76 14.53
N ASP A 165 -10.11 1.68 13.88
CA ASP A 165 -10.59 2.68 12.93
C ASP A 165 -10.86 4.02 13.63
N LEU A 166 -11.55 4.03 14.78
CA LEU A 166 -11.81 5.26 15.54
C LEU A 166 -10.52 5.95 16.00
N THR A 167 -9.55 5.18 16.49
CA THR A 167 -8.24 5.73 16.88
C THR A 167 -7.45 6.23 15.68
N GLY A 168 -7.51 5.52 14.55
CA GLY A 168 -6.93 5.98 13.28
C GLY A 168 -7.55 7.30 12.81
N ILE A 169 -8.89 7.43 12.89
CA ILE A 169 -9.61 8.67 12.53
C ILE A 169 -9.17 9.81 13.43
N ALA A 170 -9.07 9.58 14.75
CA ALA A 170 -8.62 10.60 15.69
C ALA A 170 -7.20 11.11 15.37
N LEU A 171 -6.28 10.21 15.02
CA LEU A 171 -4.92 10.59 14.60
C LEU A 171 -4.91 11.33 13.26
N ALA A 172 -5.75 10.93 12.30
CA ALA A 172 -5.88 11.60 11.01
C ALA A 172 -6.42 13.05 11.19
N VAL A 173 -7.42 13.24 12.05
CA VAL A 173 -7.94 14.57 12.40
C VAL A 173 -6.87 15.41 13.07
N LEU A 174 -6.11 14.85 14.02
CA LEU A 174 -4.99 15.55 14.66
C LEU A 174 -3.93 15.98 13.64
N ALA A 175 -3.53 15.07 12.75
CA ALA A 175 -2.58 15.35 11.67
C ALA A 175 -3.07 16.48 10.76
N PHE A 176 -4.36 16.46 10.41
CA PHE A 176 -4.99 17.50 9.59
C PHE A 176 -5.02 18.86 10.30
N VAL A 177 -5.36 18.91 11.59
CA VAL A 177 -5.37 20.16 12.37
C VAL A 177 -3.97 20.75 12.47
N ILE A 178 -2.95 19.94 12.80
CA ILE A 178 -1.54 20.37 12.83
C ILE A 178 -1.11 20.92 11.47
N GLN A 179 -1.47 20.22 10.38
CA GLN A 179 -1.10 20.63 9.03
C GLN A 179 -1.81 21.93 8.62
N LYS A 180 -3.09 22.09 8.95
CA LYS A 180 -3.85 23.31 8.67
C LYS A 180 -3.27 24.51 9.42
N GLN A 181 -2.97 24.36 10.72
CA GLN A 181 -2.33 25.41 11.51
C GLN A 181 -0.97 25.81 10.94
N ARG A 182 -0.17 24.83 10.50
CA ARG A 182 1.12 25.09 9.86
C ARG A 182 0.95 25.80 8.52
N LYS A 183 -0.01 25.41 7.69
CA LYS A 183 -0.34 26.10 6.43
C LYS A 183 -0.69 27.57 6.67
N THR A 184 -1.56 27.84 7.64
CA THR A 184 -1.93 29.22 8.00
C THR A 184 -0.72 30.02 8.49
N ARG A 185 0.11 29.46 9.36
CA ARG A 185 1.34 30.12 9.84
C ARG A 185 2.31 30.46 8.70
N LEU A 186 2.52 29.53 7.76
CA LEU A 186 3.41 29.75 6.62
C LEU A 186 2.84 30.82 5.65
N ALA A 187 1.53 30.81 5.43
CA ALA A 187 0.87 31.84 4.61
C ALA A 187 0.96 33.24 5.25
N THR A 188 0.75 33.36 6.56
CA THR A 188 0.90 34.63 7.29
C THR A 188 2.36 35.11 7.32
N ALA A 189 3.32 34.20 7.31
CA ALA A 189 4.75 34.52 7.26
C ALA A 189 5.28 34.83 5.85
N GLY A 190 4.45 34.79 4.81
CA GLY A 190 4.86 35.03 3.42
C GLY A 190 5.77 33.94 2.82
N ALA A 191 5.75 32.73 3.38
CA ALA A 191 6.61 31.61 2.99
C ALA A 191 5.92 30.59 2.06
N LEU A 192 4.72 30.91 1.57
CA LEU A 192 3.93 30.18 0.56
C LEU A 192 3.54 31.16 -0.54
#